data_AF-A0A7D7BUH3-F1
#
_entry.id   AF-A0A7D7BUH3-F1
#
_cell.length_a   1.000
_cell.length_b   1.000
_cell.length_c   1.000
_cell.angle_alpha   90.00
_cell.angle_beta   90.00
_cell.angle_gamma   90.00
#
_symmetry.space_group_name_H-M   'P 1'
#
loop_
_entity.id
_entity.type
_entity.pdbx_description
1 polymer ?
#
loop_
_entity_poly.entity_id
_entity_poly.type
_entity_poly.pdbx_seq_one_letter_code
_entity_poly.pdbx_strand_id
1 'polypeptide(L)'
;MAYGVALLLIKKENDKEIEVRYTEELRMDYQKLLDLYPFHAEYNGYMDYYLDISKEQLTDVYEQTKSYYYGSKKERLKESEKQQEYLNSILARTDYNLIRIHIFEFNLY
;
A
#
# COMPACT_ATOMS: atom_id res chain seq x y z
N MET A 1 4.97 4.35 18.87
CA MET A 1 4.72 4.93 17.54
C MET A 1 4.10 3.84 16.69
N ALA A 2 3.08 4.17 15.90
CA ALA A 2 2.42 3.20 15.04
C ALA A 2 2.75 3.54 13.58
N TYR A 3 2.85 2.52 12.74
CA TYR A 3 3.10 2.67 11.32
C TYR A 3 1.85 2.30 10.52
N GLY A 4 1.54 3.12 9.53
CA GLY A 4 0.47 2.90 8.57
C GLY A 4 1.07 2.56 7.21
N VAL A 5 0.31 1.83 6.40
CA VAL A 5 0.64 1.61 4.98
C VAL A 5 -0.44 2.26 4.14
N ALA A 6 -0.03 3.08 3.18
CA ALA A 6 -0.90 3.63 2.17
C ALA A 6 -0.34 3.41 0.77
N LEU A 7 -1.22 3.47 -0.21
CA LEU A 7 -0.84 3.46 -1.62
C LEU A 7 -1.19 4.82 -2.23
N LEU A 8 -0.20 5.42 -2.89
CA LEU A 8 -0.38 6.57 -3.75
C LEU A 8 -0.39 6.06 -5.19
N LEU A 9 -1.50 6.26 -5.87
CA LEU A 9 -1.64 5.96 -7.30
C LEU A 9 -1.10 7.17 -8.06
N ILE A 10 0.01 6.98 -8.77
CA ILE A 10 0.77 8.06 -9.41
C ILE A 10 0.68 7.93 -10.93
N LYS A 11 0.36 9.04 -11.59
CA LYS A 11 0.46 9.19 -13.03
C LYS A 11 1.75 9.93 -13.37
N LYS A 12 2.64 9.29 -14.13
CA LYS A 12 3.83 9.93 -14.70
C LYS A 12 3.55 10.45 -16.10
N GLU A 13 3.62 11.77 -16.29
CA GLU A 13 3.50 12.44 -17.59
C GLU A 13 4.62 13.47 -17.75
N ASN A 14 5.43 13.36 -18.81
CA ASN A 14 6.49 14.32 -19.15
C ASN A 14 7.38 14.69 -17.94
N ASP A 15 7.96 13.66 -17.30
CA ASP A 15 8.83 13.76 -16.11
C ASP A 15 8.17 14.35 -14.85
N LYS A 16 6.85 14.55 -14.85
CA LYS A 16 6.09 14.97 -13.67
C LYS A 16 5.34 13.79 -13.07
N GLU A 17 5.40 13.69 -11.75
CA GLU A 17 4.58 12.79 -10.96
C GLU A 17 3.33 13.54 -10.48
N ILE A 18 2.15 12.98 -10.76
CA ILE A 18 0.87 13.51 -10.33
C ILE A 18 0.19 12.44 -9.48
N GLU A 19 -0.04 12.71 -8.21
CA GLU A 19 -0.85 11.85 -7.37
C GLU A 19 -2.31 11.91 -7.83
N VAL A 20 -2.86 10.77 -8.21
CA VAL A 20 -4.24 10.62 -8.68
C VAL A 20 -5.16 10.20 -7.54
N ARG A 21 -4.65 9.42 -6.58
CA ARG A 21 -5.38 8.99 -5.39
C ARG A 21 -4.46 8.45 -4.32
N TYR A 22 -4.81 8.74 -3.07
CA TYR A 22 -4.33 8.10 -1.86
C TYR A 22 -5.32 7.02 -1.36
N THR A 23 -4.83 5.86 -0.91
CA THR A 23 -5.67 4.79 -0.33
C THR A 23 -4.98 4.06 0.82
N GLU A 24 -5.69 3.94 1.94
CA GLU A 24 -5.28 3.17 3.14
C GLU A 24 -6.07 1.86 3.27
N GLU A 25 -6.92 1.53 2.29
CA GLU A 25 -7.88 0.43 2.42
C GLU A 25 -7.25 -0.96 2.22
N LEU A 26 -6.11 -1.03 1.53
CA LEU A 26 -5.42 -2.29 1.26
C LEU A 26 -4.46 -2.64 2.41
N ARG A 27 -4.84 -3.62 3.21
CA ARG A 27 -4.14 -3.99 4.44
C ARG A 27 -2.88 -4.79 4.16
N MET A 28 -1.73 -4.14 4.31
CA MET A 28 -0.41 -4.74 4.23
C MET A 28 0.34 -4.58 5.57
N ASP A 29 1.15 -5.57 5.89
CA ASP A 29 2.03 -5.57 7.05
C ASP A 29 3.31 -4.79 6.71
N TYR A 30 3.49 -3.64 7.36
CA TYR A 30 4.61 -2.76 7.09
C TYR A 30 5.97 -3.41 7.41
N GLN A 31 6.02 -4.28 8.43
CA GLN A 31 7.27 -4.94 8.81
C GLN A 31 7.68 -5.92 7.72
N LYS A 32 6.73 -6.73 7.21
CA LYS A 32 7.00 -7.60 6.06
C LYS A 32 7.41 -6.82 4.81
N LEU A 33 6.80 -5.66 4.56
CA LEU A 33 7.16 -4.80 3.44
C LEU A 33 8.63 -4.35 3.55
N LEU A 34 9.05 -3.85 4.71
CA LEU A 34 10.43 -3.43 4.96
C LEU A 34 11.43 -4.60 4.90
N ASP A 35 11.02 -5.78 5.35
CA ASP A 35 11.90 -6.97 5.35
C ASP A 35 12.09 -7.55 3.93
N LEU A 36 11.08 -7.46 3.06
CA LEU A 36 11.08 -8.09 1.73
C LEU A 36 11.52 -7.17 0.59
N TYR A 37 11.34 -5.85 0.73
CA TYR A 37 11.54 -4.92 -0.36
C TYR A 37 12.48 -3.77 0.02
N PRO A 38 13.28 -3.27 -0.94
CA PRO A 38 14.23 -2.19 -0.68
C PRO A 38 13.52 -0.83 -0.68
N PHE A 39 12.90 -0.46 0.44
CA PHE A 39 12.28 0.86 0.60
C PHE A 39 13.31 1.99 0.62
N HIS A 40 12.97 3.11 -0.01
CA HIS A 40 13.66 4.38 0.18
C HIS A 40 13.22 4.99 1.50
N ALA A 41 14.16 5.52 2.29
CA ALA A 41 13.87 6.25 3.51
C ALA A 41 14.15 7.75 3.30
N GLU A 42 13.16 8.58 3.58
CA GLU A 42 13.27 10.04 3.56
C GLU A 42 12.94 10.61 4.94
N TYR A 43 13.73 11.59 5.38
CA TYR A 43 13.54 12.25 6.66
C TYR A 43 13.11 13.71 6.46
N ASN A 44 11.81 13.96 6.59
CA ASN A 44 11.19 15.29 6.46
C ASN A 44 10.53 15.74 7.77
N GLY A 45 11.20 15.44 8.90
CA GLY A 45 10.67 15.66 10.26
C GLY A 45 10.02 14.43 10.88
N TYR A 46 9.58 13.49 10.04
CA TYR A 46 9.23 12.10 10.39
C TYR A 46 9.97 11.16 9.43
N MET A 47 10.13 9.90 9.83
CA MET A 47 10.72 8.87 8.96
C MET A 47 9.63 8.30 8.05
N ASP A 48 9.67 8.68 6.78
CA ASP A 48 8.79 8.11 5.75
C ASP A 48 9.57 7.11 4.90
N TYR A 49 8.96 5.95 4.68
CA TYR A 49 9.49 4.97 3.74
C TYR A 49 8.59 4.89 2.53
N TYR A 50 9.18 4.83 1.33
CA TYR A 50 8.40 4.53 0.13
C TYR A 50 9.06 3.52 -0.80
N LEU A 51 8.20 2.79 -1.51
CA LEU A 51 8.58 1.86 -2.55
C LEU A 51 7.69 2.09 -3.77
N ASP A 52 8.32 2.42 -4.88
CA ASP A 52 7.65 2.57 -6.17
C ASP A 52 7.60 1.22 -6.87
N ILE A 53 6.38 0.76 -7.18
CA ILE A 53 6.13 -0.49 -7.90
C ILE A 53 5.28 -0.23 -9.14
N SER A 54 5.42 -1.11 -10.13
CA SER A 54 4.48 -1.12 -11.25
C SER A 54 3.13 -1.69 -10.81
N LYS A 55 2.10 -1.38 -11.59
CA LYS A 55 0.75 -1.91 -11.36
C LYS A 55 0.70 -3.44 -11.43
N GLU A 56 1.48 -4.06 -12.31
CA GLU A 56 1.53 -5.52 -12.45
C GLU A 56 2.09 -6.21 -11.20
N GLN A 57 2.99 -5.53 -10.46
CA GLN A 57 3.61 -6.08 -9.26
C GLN A 57 2.70 -6.04 -8.02
N LEU A 58 1.63 -5.22 -8.03
CA LEU A 58 0.82 -4.97 -6.83
C LEU A 58 0.22 -6.25 -6.24
N THR A 59 -0.30 -7.15 -7.08
CA THR A 59 -0.91 -8.40 -6.60
C THR A 59 0.09 -9.28 -5.85
N ASP A 60 1.30 -9.44 -6.42
CA ASP A 60 2.34 -10.29 -5.84
C ASP A 60 2.87 -9.70 -4.54
N VAL A 61 3.06 -8.38 -4.51
CA VAL A 61 3.47 -7.64 -3.30
C VAL A 61 2.41 -7.80 -2.22
N TYR A 62 1.14 -7.60 -2.56
CA TYR A 62 0.02 -7.74 -1.63
C TYR A 62 -0.07 -9.16 -1.06
N GLU A 63 0.00 -10.20 -1.89
CA GLU A 63 -0.12 -11.58 -1.41
C GLU A 63 1.01 -11.98 -0.44
N GLN A 64 2.22 -11.47 -0.66
CA GLN A 64 3.37 -11.71 0.23
C GLN A 64 3.28 -10.92 1.54
N THR A 65 2.60 -9.77 1.53
CA THR A 65 2.64 -8.80 2.64
C THR A 65 1.31 -8.56 3.33
N LYS A 66 0.20 -9.15 2.86
CA LYS A 66 -1.12 -8.97 3.47
C LYS A 66 -1.08 -9.28 4.96
N SER A 67 -1.70 -8.39 5.75
CA SER A 67 -1.76 -8.54 7.19
C SER A 67 -2.85 -9.54 7.58
N TYR A 68 -2.61 -10.27 8.67
CA TYR A 68 -3.59 -11.23 9.18
C TYR A 68 -4.63 -10.51 10.04
N TYR A 69 -5.89 -10.60 9.65
CA TYR A 69 -7.00 -10.18 10.49
C TYR A 69 -7.30 -11.24 11.56
N TYR A 70 -7.25 -10.84 12.82
CA TYR A 70 -7.67 -11.67 13.95
C TYR A 70 -9.18 -11.50 14.18
N GLY A 71 -9.96 -12.54 13.89
CA GLY A 71 -11.41 -12.58 14.06
C GLY A 71 -11.96 -13.98 13.86
N SER A 72 -13.28 -14.18 13.97
CA SER A 72 -13.93 -15.45 13.66
C SER A 72 -13.71 -15.85 12.20
N LYS A 73 -13.89 -17.14 11.87
CA LYS A 73 -13.75 -17.63 10.49
C LYS A 73 -14.61 -16.84 9.49
N LYS A 74 -15.83 -16.47 9.89
CA LYS A 74 -16.76 -15.69 9.06
C LYS A 74 -16.26 -14.26 8.81
N GLU A 75 -15.70 -13.61 9.84
CA GLU A 75 -15.16 -12.26 9.70
C GLU A 75 -13.88 -12.25 8.85
N ARG A 76 -13.00 -13.25 9.02
CA ARG A 76 -11.80 -13.38 8.18
C ARG A 76 -12.14 -13.56 6.70
N LEU A 77 -13.17 -14.36 6.39
CA LEU A 77 -13.62 -14.54 5.01
C LEU A 77 -14.16 -13.22 4.42
N LYS A 78 -15.05 -12.54 5.15
CA LYS A 78 -15.62 -11.26 4.74
C LYS A 78 -14.54 -10.19 4.52
N GLU A 79 -13.56 -10.14 5.41
CA GLU A 79 -12.43 -9.21 5.27
C GLU A 79 -11.58 -9.56 4.05
N SER A 80 -11.31 -10.85 3.80
CA SER A 80 -10.56 -11.29 2.61
C SER A 80 -11.29 -10.91 1.31
N GLU A 81 -12.61 -11.09 1.24
CA GLU A 81 -13.43 -10.69 0.09
C GLU A 81 -13.34 -9.18 -0.12
N LYS A 82 -13.50 -8.40 0.95
CA LYS A 82 -13.40 -6.94 0.92
C LYS A 82 -12.03 -6.45 0.43
N GLN A 83 -10.95 -7.05 0.93
CA GLN A 83 -9.59 -6.70 0.51
C GLN A 83 -9.33 -7.04 -0.96
N GLN A 84 -9.87 -8.17 -1.44
CA GLN A 84 -9.79 -8.54 -2.85
C GLN A 84 -10.56 -7.55 -3.75
N GLU A 85 -11.74 -7.10 -3.33
CA GLU A 85 -12.50 -6.06 -4.04
C GLU A 85 -11.71 -4.75 -4.16
N TYR A 86 -11.04 -4.32 -3.08
CA TYR A 86 -10.18 -3.14 -3.10
C TYR A 86 -9.00 -3.30 -4.05
N LEU A 87 -8.29 -4.43 -3.98
CA LEU A 87 -7.19 -4.74 -4.89
C LEU A 87 -7.65 -4.69 -6.35
N ASN A 88 -8.77 -5.35 -6.67
CA ASN A 88 -9.33 -5.37 -8.02
C ASN A 88 -9.75 -3.96 -8.49
N SER A 89 -10.33 -3.15 -7.60
CA SER A 89 -10.71 -1.77 -7.90
C SER A 89 -9.50 -0.91 -8.25
N ILE A 90 -8.39 -1.05 -7.49
CA ILE A 90 -7.12 -0.38 -7.79
C ILE A 90 -6.60 -0.85 -9.15
N LEU A 91 -6.56 -2.16 -9.39
CA LEU A 91 -6.05 -2.76 -10.64
C LEU A 91 -6.95 -2.48 -11.86
N ALA A 92 -8.23 -2.16 -11.70
CA ALA A 92 -9.11 -1.85 -12.83
C ALA A 92 -8.91 -0.44 -13.39
N ARG A 93 -8.37 0.48 -12.58
CA ARG A 93 -8.17 1.89 -12.98
C ARG A 93 -7.08 2.05 -14.04
N THR A 94 -7.26 3.00 -14.95
CA THR A 94 -6.36 3.24 -16.09
C THR A 94 -5.68 4.61 -16.04
N ASP A 95 -5.96 5.41 -15.02
CA ASP A 95 -5.53 6.79 -14.88
C ASP A 95 -4.18 6.98 -14.16
N TYR A 96 -3.52 5.88 -13.79
CA TYR A 96 -2.18 5.85 -13.20
C TYR A 96 -1.33 4.75 -13.85
N ASN A 97 -0.01 4.89 -13.76
CA ASN A 97 0.98 3.92 -14.28
C ASN A 97 2.03 3.51 -13.24
N LEU A 98 2.04 4.14 -12.07
CA LEU A 98 2.91 3.79 -10.95
C LEU A 98 2.09 3.71 -9.66
N ILE A 99 2.49 2.83 -8.75
CA ILE A 99 1.99 2.81 -7.38
C ILE A 99 3.15 3.05 -6.44
N ARG A 100 3.03 4.03 -5.56
CA ARG A 100 3.96 4.23 -4.44
C ARG A 100 3.35 3.68 -3.18
N ILE A 101 3.96 2.63 -2.63
CA ILE A 101 3.66 2.14 -1.28
C ILE A 101 4.35 3.07 -0.31
N HIS A 102 3.59 3.71 0.57
CA HIS A 102 4.08 4.64 1.58
C HIS A 102 3.87 4.05 2.96
N ILE A 103 4.94 3.95 3.75
CA ILE A 103 4.90 3.58 5.15
C ILE A 103 5.20 4.84 5.95
N PHE A 104 4.20 5.31 6.68
CA PHE A 104 4.29 6.53 7.44
C PHE A 104 4.13 6.27 8.93
N GLU A 105 4.84 7.07 9.71
CA GLU A 105 4.74 7.06 11.16
C GLU A 105 3.61 7.98 11.63
N PHE A 106 2.80 7.52 12.58
CA PHE A 106 1.80 8.35 13.24
C PHE A 106 1.79 8.15 14.74
N ASN A 107 1.46 9.24 15.44
CA ASN A 107 1.30 9.22 16.89
C ASN A 107 -0.11 8.76 17.25
N LEU A 108 -0.18 7.73 18.08
CA LEU A 108 -1.40 7.35 18.79
C LEU A 108 -1.52 8.29 20.01
N TYR A 109 -2.08 9.49 19.82
CA TYR A 109 -2.49 10.37 20.93
C TYR A 109 -3.98 10.23 21.19
#